data_AF-T1CJY6-F1
#
_entry.id   AF-T1CJY6-F1
#
_cell.length_a   1.000
_cell.length_b   1.000
_cell.length_c   1.000
_cell.angle_alpha   90.00
_cell.angle_beta   90.00
_cell.angle_gamma   90.00
#
_symmetry.space_group_name_H-M   'P 1'
#
loop_
_entity.id
_entity.type
_entity.pdbx_description
1 polymer ?
#
loop_
_entity_poly.entity_id
_entity_poly.type
_entity_poly.pdbx_seq_one_letter_code
_entity_poly.pdbx_strand_id
1 'polypeptide(L)'
;EADGLALDTLRLRAYPFPDAVRDFIAAHERVFVVEQNRDGQLRSLIVDAFGIDPAKLVPVLHYDGTPITARFIAGAIGEHITQKRVAGADSCAA
;
A
#
# COMPACT_ATOMS: atom_id res chain seq x y z
N GLU A 1 1.33 16.78 12.08
CA GLU A 1 1.74 15.39 12.37
C GLU A 1 0.65 14.79 13.24
N ALA A 2 -0.09 13.78 12.79
CA ALA A 2 -1.38 13.44 13.42
C ALA A 2 -1.40 12.11 14.20
N ASP A 3 -0.67 11.05 13.79
CA ASP A 3 -0.89 9.72 14.39
C ASP A 3 0.38 8.97 14.85
N GLY A 4 1.57 9.60 14.83
CA GLY A 4 2.83 8.96 15.26
C GLY A 4 3.29 7.78 14.39
N LEU A 5 2.72 7.61 13.20
CA LEU A 5 3.07 6.56 12.25
C LEU A 5 4.24 7.01 11.37
N ALA A 6 5.37 6.29 11.44
CA ALA A 6 6.47 6.45 10.52
C ALA A 6 6.09 5.83 9.17
N LEU A 7 6.09 6.64 8.11
CA LEU A 7 5.79 6.21 6.75
C LEU A 7 6.86 6.79 5.81
N ASP A 8 7.42 5.92 4.97
CA ASP A 8 8.18 6.35 3.80
C ASP A 8 7.27 6.37 2.58
N THR A 9 7.64 7.17 1.58
CA THR A 9 6.85 7.31 0.36
C THR A 9 7.72 7.18 -0.88
N LEU A 10 7.18 6.54 -1.91
CA LEU A 10 7.78 6.43 -3.23
C LEU A 10 6.74 6.78 -4.28
N ARG A 11 7.10 7.67 -5.20
CA ARG A 11 6.28 8.03 -6.36
C ARG A 11 6.82 7.36 -7.61
N LEU A 12 6.02 6.46 -8.19
CA LEU A 12 6.32 5.84 -9.48
C LEU A 12 6.09 6.85 -10.62
N ARG A 13 7.01 6.88 -11.58
CA ARG A 13 6.99 7.83 -12.70
C ARG A 13 7.07 7.19 -14.09
N ALA A 14 7.55 5.96 -14.20
CA ALA A 14 7.75 5.31 -15.49
C ALA A 14 7.68 3.78 -15.36
N TYR A 15 7.33 3.15 -16.48
CA TYR A 15 7.53 1.74 -16.78
C TYR A 15 8.51 1.63 -17.98
N PRO A 16 9.49 0.70 -18.00
CA PRO A 16 9.78 -0.32 -16.99
C PRO A 16 10.22 0.27 -15.65
N PHE A 17 9.94 -0.44 -14.55
CA PHE A 17 10.24 0.06 -13.19
C PHE A 17 11.75 0.00 -12.89
N PRO A 18 12.34 1.04 -12.29
CA PRO A 18 13.73 0.98 -11.84
C PRO A 18 13.88 0.07 -10.61
N ASP A 19 15.08 -0.48 -10.40
CA ASP A 19 15.39 -1.37 -9.26
C ASP A 19 15.06 -0.73 -7.90
N ALA A 20 15.16 0.59 -7.78
CA ALA A 20 14.81 1.33 -6.58
C ALA A 20 13.37 1.07 -6.09
N VAL A 21 12.44 0.67 -6.98
CA VAL A 21 11.08 0.27 -6.60
C VAL A 21 11.08 -1.06 -5.86
N ARG A 22 11.83 -2.04 -6.38
CA ARG A 22 12.00 -3.35 -5.74
C ARG A 22 12.70 -3.19 -4.39
N ASP A 23 13.75 -2.38 -4.33
CA ASP A 23 14.51 -2.13 -3.10
C ASP A 23 13.64 -1.44 -2.04
N PHE A 24 12.84 -0.45 -2.46
CA PHE A 24 11.84 0.17 -1.58
C PHE A 24 10.85 -0.88 -1.05
N ILE A 25 10.28 -1.72 -1.91
CA ILE A 25 9.35 -2.77 -1.45
C ILE A 25 10.03 -3.75 -0.49
N ALA A 26 11.27 -4.16 -0.76
CA ALA A 26 12.02 -5.09 0.08
C ALA A 26 12.26 -4.53 1.49
N ALA A 27 12.59 -3.25 1.61
CA ALA A 27 12.92 -2.58 2.87
C ALA A 27 11.73 -2.40 3.83
N HIS A 28 10.49 -2.61 3.36
CA HIS A 28 9.28 -2.40 4.15
C HIS A 28 8.59 -3.73 4.48
N GLU A 29 7.94 -3.81 5.64
CA GLU A 29 7.10 -4.97 5.98
C GLU A 29 5.92 -5.09 5.00
N ARG A 30 5.31 -3.95 4.67
CA ARG A 30 4.17 -3.83 3.76
C ARG A 30 4.26 -2.52 2.99
N VAL A 31 3.73 -2.52 1.77
CA VAL A 31 3.63 -1.33 0.94
C VAL A 31 2.19 -1.13 0.51
N PHE A 32 1.66 0.06 0.77
CA PHE A 32 0.37 0.47 0.26
C PHE A 32 0.53 0.98 -1.17
N VAL A 33 -0.17 0.34 -2.12
CA VAL A 33 -0.21 0.79 -3.51
C VAL A 33 -1.46 1.63 -3.69
N VAL A 34 -1.26 2.95 -3.70
CA VAL A 34 -2.34 3.93 -3.89
C VAL A 34 -2.50 4.21 -5.38
N GLU A 35 -3.68 3.92 -5.93
CA GLU A 35 -3.96 4.17 -7.34
C GLU A 35 -5.42 4.54 -7.60
N GLN A 36 -5.62 5.46 -8.56
CA GLN A 36 -6.95 5.75 -9.10
C GLN A 36 -7.31 4.76 -10.21
N ASN A 37 -7.43 3.49 -9.82
CA ASN A 37 -7.73 2.39 -10.72
C ASN A 37 -8.66 1.41 -10.00
N ARG A 38 -9.66 0.88 -10.72
CA ARG A 38 -10.64 -0.05 -10.15
C ARG A 38 -10.06 -1.41 -9.81
N ASP A 39 -9.17 -1.91 -10.67
CA ASP A 39 -8.74 -3.31 -10.66
C ASP A 39 -7.33 -3.49 -10.06
N GLY A 40 -6.68 -2.40 -9.68
CA GLY A 40 -5.34 -2.43 -9.10
C GLY A 40 -4.25 -2.75 -10.13
N GLN A 41 -4.36 -2.20 -11.35
CA GLN A 41 -3.47 -2.54 -12.44
C GLN A 41 -2.00 -2.20 -12.16
N LEU A 42 -1.72 -1.10 -11.45
CA LEU A 42 -0.35 -0.76 -11.06
C LEU A 42 0.23 -1.82 -10.12
N ARG A 43 -0.54 -2.26 -9.12
CA ARG A 43 -0.15 -3.35 -8.24
C ARG A 43 0.16 -4.63 -9.02
N SER A 44 -0.71 -5.02 -9.96
CA SER A 44 -0.49 -6.22 -10.78
C SER A 44 0.79 -6.12 -11.60
N LEU A 45 1.05 -4.97 -12.23
CA LEU A 45 2.30 -4.74 -12.98
C LEU A 45 3.55 -4.86 -12.09
N ILE A 46 3.50 -4.38 -10.84
CA ILE A 46 4.63 -4.49 -9.90
C ILE A 46 4.87 -5.96 -9.52
N VAL A 47 3.80 -6.71 -9.24
CA VAL A 47 3.88 -8.15 -8.95
C VAL A 47 4.52 -8.88 -10.12
N ASP A 48 4.01 -8.66 -11.34
CA ASP A 48 4.47 -9.35 -12.54
C ASP A 48 5.92 -8.98 -12.89
N ALA A 49 6.29 -7.70 -12.77
CA ALA A 49 7.63 -7.23 -13.12
C ALA A 49 8.73 -7.74 -12.17
N PHE A 50 8.41 -7.98 -10.90
CA PHE A 50 9.41 -8.30 -9.87
C PHE A 50 9.21 -9.63 -9.16
N GLY A 51 8.13 -10.38 -9.44
CA GLY A 51 7.80 -11.62 -8.75
C GLY A 51 7.52 -11.42 -7.25
N ILE A 52 6.98 -10.26 -6.87
CA ILE A 52 6.67 -9.91 -5.48
C ILE A 52 5.44 -10.67 -5.00
N ASP A 53 5.47 -11.22 -3.79
CA ASP A 53 4.27 -11.77 -3.14
C ASP A 53 3.16 -10.70 -3.09
N PRO A 54 2.00 -10.93 -3.74
CA PRO A 54 0.90 -9.98 -3.75
C PRO A 54 0.39 -9.60 -2.35
N ALA A 55 0.60 -10.43 -1.33
CA ALA A 55 0.22 -10.14 0.06
C ALA A 55 1.05 -9.00 0.68
N LYS A 56 2.23 -8.71 0.15
CA LYS A 56 3.08 -7.59 0.59
C LYS A 56 2.58 -6.24 0.09
N LEU A 57 1.82 -6.23 -1.01
CA LEU A 57 1.28 -5.03 -1.65
C LEU A 57 -0.20 -4.88 -1.32
N VAL A 58 -0.50 -3.94 -0.41
CA VAL A 58 -1.86 -3.65 0.04
C VAL A 58 -2.49 -2.61 -0.89
N PRO A 59 -3.57 -2.94 -1.63
CA PRO A 59 -4.18 -2.00 -2.56
C PRO A 59 -5.01 -0.93 -1.83
N VAL A 60 -4.83 0.33 -2.21
CA VAL A 60 -5.70 1.46 -1.84
C VAL A 60 -6.27 2.03 -3.13
N LEU A 61 -7.44 1.53 -3.52
CA LEU A 61 -8.06 1.77 -4.82
C LEU A 61 -9.12 2.86 -4.71
N HIS A 62 -9.15 3.76 -5.70
CA HIS A 62 -10.15 4.83 -5.77
C HIS A 62 -10.63 5.03 -7.22
N TYR A 63 -11.92 4.82 -7.49
CA TYR A 63 -12.44 4.85 -8.88
C TYR A 63 -13.85 5.43 -9.03
N ASP A 64 -14.31 6.27 -8.10
CA ASP A 64 -15.67 6.84 -8.11
C ASP A 64 -15.88 8.03 -9.07
N GLY A 65 -14.86 8.36 -9.87
CA GLY A 65 -14.87 9.51 -10.78
C GLY A 65 -14.40 10.83 -10.16
N THR A 66 -14.14 10.87 -8.85
CA THR A 66 -13.58 12.05 -8.17
C THR A 66 -12.05 11.93 -8.01
N PRO A 67 -11.32 13.06 -7.88
CA PRO A 67 -9.91 13.03 -7.54
C PRO A 67 -9.69 12.37 -6.18
N ILE A 68 -8.70 11.47 -6.10
CA ILE A 68 -8.32 10.88 -4.81
C ILE A 68 -7.79 11.97 -3.87
N THR A 69 -8.27 11.98 -2.63
CA THR A 69 -7.91 13.00 -1.63
C THR A 69 -6.94 12.46 -0.58
N ALA A 70 -6.13 13.34 0.00
CA ALA A 70 -5.25 12.99 1.13
C ALA A 70 -6.05 12.41 2.31
N ARG A 71 -7.27 12.92 2.56
CA ARG A 71 -8.17 12.42 3.59
C ARG A 71 -8.63 10.99 3.32
N PHE A 72 -8.97 10.67 2.08
CA PHE A 72 -9.32 9.29 1.70
C PHE A 72 -8.12 8.35 1.91
N ILE A 73 -6.94 8.74 1.43
CA ILE A 73 -5.72 7.93 1.54
C ILE A 73 -5.37 7.66 3.00
N ALA A 74 -5.35 8.71 3.83
CA ALA A 74 -5.05 8.59 5.26
C ALA A 74 -6.07 7.70 5.99
N GLY A 75 -7.37 7.86 5.69
CA GLY A 75 -8.42 7.02 6.27
C GLY A 75 -8.26 5.54 5.90
N ALA A 76 -8.10 5.24 4.60
CA ALA A 76 -7.97 3.87 4.12
C ALA A 76 -6.72 3.15 4.66
N ILE A 77 -5.59 3.88 4.77
CA ILE A 77 -4.37 3.35 5.39
C ILE A 77 -4.56 3.15 6.90
N GLY A 78 -5.16 4.11 7.60
CA GLY A 78 -5.42 4.03 9.03
C GLY A 78 -6.33 2.86 9.42
N GLU A 79 -7.36 2.59 8.63
CA GLU A 79 -8.24 1.42 8.80
C GLU A 79 -7.46 0.11 8.67
N HIS A 80 -6.62 -0.04 7.65
CA HIS A 80 -5.78 -1.23 7.46
C HIS A 80 -4.81 -1.48 8.62
N ILE A 81 -4.18 -0.41 9.12
CA ILE A 81 -3.25 -0.50 10.26
C ILE A 81 -4.01 -0.92 11.52
N THR A 82 -5.19 -0.36 11.75
CA THR A 82 -6.01 -0.67 12.94
C THR A 82 -6.55 -2.09 12.91
N GLN A 83 -7.07 -2.57 11.79
CA GLN A 83 -7.54 -3.95 11.63
C GLN A 83 -6.45 -4.97 11.97
N LYS A 84 -5.19 -4.70 11.57
CA LYS A 84 -4.06 -5.56 11.91
C LYS A 84 -3.74 -5.55 13.42
N ARG A 85 -3.87 -4.39 14.08
CA ARG A 85 -3.65 -4.28 15.54
C ARG A 85 -4.67 -5.10 16.32
N VAL A 86 -5.93 -5.12 15.88
CA VAL A 86 -6.99 -5.94 16.51
C VAL A 86 -6.70 -7.42 16.27
N ALA A 87 -6.42 -7.83 15.02
CA ALA A 87 -6.10 -9.23 14.71
C ALA A 87 -4.83 -9.77 15.42
N GLY A 88 -3.87 -8.89 15.72
CA GLY A 88 -2.67 -9.25 16.50
C GLY A 88 -2.86 -9.21 18.02
N ALA A 89 -3.92 -8.58 18.53
CA ALA A 89 -4.25 -8.57 19.95
C ALA A 89 -5.03 -9.83 20.36
N ASP A 90 -5.84 -10.38 19.45
CA ASP A 90 -6.63 -11.60 19.70
C ASP A 90 -5.80 -12.89 19.70
N SER A 91 -4.54 -12.86 19.22
CA SER A 91 -3.63 -14.03 19.25
C SER A 91 -2.87 -14.22 20.58
N CYS A 92 -3.06 -13.32 21.56
CA CYS A 92 -2.44 -13.40 22.88
C CYS A 92 -3.37 -14.04 23.96
N ALA A 93 -4.51 -14.61 23.55
CA ALA A 93 -5.52 -15.17 24.46
C ALA A 93 -5.68 -16.70 24.39
N ALA A 94 -4.62 -17.45 24.02
CA ALA A 94 -4.61 -18.91 24.04
C ALA A 94 -3.39 -19.48 24.77
#